data_AF-A0A6J4M5N2-F1
#
_entry.id   AF-A0A6J4M5N2-F1
#
_cell.length_a   1.000
_cell.length_b   1.000
_cell.length_c   1.000
_cell.angle_alpha   90.00
_cell.angle_beta   90.00
_cell.angle_gamma   90.00
#
_symmetry.space_group_name_H-M   'P 1'
#
loop_
_entity.id
_entity.type
_entity.pdbx_description
1 polymer ?
#
loop_
_entity_poly.entity_id
_entity_poly.type
_entity_poly.pdbx_seq_one_letter_code
_entity_poly.pdbx_strand_id
1 'polypeptide(L)' 'MSRGKRARMYDSGELAGLVHGQFPQTIVWRDDGLLPSSTSVVMPQGRGAFAPAKQTIVGHGGLTIEEMIVPLVTITKV' A
#
# COMPACT_ATOMS: atom_id res chain seq x y z
N MET A 1 15.65 -1.72 -4.17
CA MET A 1 14.38 -2.46 -4.35
C MET A 1 13.22 -1.52 -4.01
N SER A 2 12.35 -1.15 -4.96
CA SER A 2 11.08 -0.50 -4.59
C SER A 2 9.96 -1.09 -5.42
N ARG A 3 9.45 -2.26 -5.02
CA ARG A 3 8.25 -2.83 -5.66
C ARG A 3 6.97 -2.19 -5.12
N GLY A 4 6.97 -1.75 -3.86
CA GLY A 4 5.82 -1.11 -3.23
C GLY A 4 5.67 0.37 -3.58
N LYS A 5 4.85 0.69 -4.59
CA LYS A 5 4.44 2.08 -4.90
C LYS A 5 3.22 2.54 -4.09
N ARG A 6 2.41 1.61 -3.58
CA ARG A 6 1.20 1.88 -2.78
C ARG A 6 1.32 1.46 -1.32
N ALA A 7 2.21 0.55 -1.00
CA ALA A 7 2.46 0.10 0.37
C ALA A 7 3.96 -0.13 0.55
N ARG A 8 4.51 0.34 1.67
CA ARG A 8 5.88 0.03 2.09
C ARG A 8 5.83 -0.71 3.41
N MET A 9 6.40 -1.90 3.42
CA MET A 9 6.51 -2.73 4.61
C MET A 9 7.78 -2.39 5.38
N TYR A 10 7.68 -2.39 6.70
CA TYR A 10 8.74 -2.14 7.64
C TYR A 10 8.68 -3.19 8.74
N ASP A 11 9.86 -3.64 9.19
CA ASP A 11 9.99 -4.63 10.27
C ASP A 11 9.89 -4.00 11.67
N SER A 12 9.58 -2.69 11.74
CA SER A 12 9.34 -2.01 13.01
C SER A 12 8.35 -0.85 12.86
N GLY A 13 7.54 -0.66 13.90
CA GLY A 13 6.62 0.47 14.02
C GLY A 13 7.34 1.82 14.13
N GLU A 14 8.55 1.84 14.70
CA GLU A 14 9.38 3.05 14.79
C GLU A 14 9.81 3.56 13.41
N LEU A 15 10.29 2.67 12.53
CA LEU A 15 10.67 3.05 11.17
C LEU A 15 9.45 3.54 10.37
N ALA A 16 8.31 2.86 10.52
CA ALA A 16 7.06 3.30 9.92
C ALA A 16 6.62 4.69 10.43
N GLY A 17 6.76 4.93 11.74
CA GLY A 17 6.45 6.21 12.38
C GLY A 17 7.36 7.35 11.90
N LEU A 18 8.66 7.08 11.72
CA LEU A 18 9.62 8.06 11.20
C LEU A 18 9.27 8.46 9.76
N VAL A 19 8.89 7.48 8.92
CA VAL A 19 8.44 7.74 7.55
C VAL A 19 7.13 8.52 7.53
N HIS A 20 6.17 8.17 8.39
CA HIS A 20 4.92 8.92 8.51
C HIS A 20 5.16 10.37 8.95
N GLY A 21 6.08 10.61 9.89
CA GLY A 21 6.47 11.96 10.31
C GLY A 21 7.07 12.80 9.19
N GLN A 22 7.86 12.19 8.29
CA GLN A 22 8.40 12.87 7.10
C GLN A 22 7.35 13.08 5.99
N PHE A 23 6.37 12.17 5.91
CA PHE A 23 5.33 12.18 4.88
C PHE A 23 3.94 12.06 5.52
N PRO A 24 3.40 13.14 6.11
CA PRO A 24 2.18 13.08 6.92
C PRO A 24 0.92 12.70 6.12
N GLN A 25 0.96 12.79 4.78
CA GLN A 25 -0.09 12.30 3.88
C GLN A 25 -0.01 10.78 3.66
N THR A 26 0.21 10.05 4.75
CA THR A 26 0.30 8.59 4.79
C THR A 26 -0.55 8.01 5.92
N ILE A 27 -0.84 6.72 5.85
CA ILE A 27 -1.51 5.92 6.86
C ILE A 27 -0.50 4.87 7.33
N VAL A 28 -0.35 4.73 8.64
CA VAL A 28 0.39 3.63 9.26
C VAL A 28 -0.59 2.53 9.63
N TRP A 29 -0.43 1.36 9.03
CA TRP A 29 -1.22 0.17 9.31
C TRP A 29 -0.36 -0.84 10.07
N ARG A 30 -0.83 -1.23 11.26
CA ARG A 30 -0.19 -2.17 12.19
C ARG A 30 -1.24 -2.77 13.11
N ASP A 31 -0.90 -3.89 13.75
CA ASP A 31 -1.64 -4.47 14.88
C ASP A 31 -3.12 -4.80 14.56
N ASP A 32 -3.43 -5.23 13.33
CA ASP A 32 -4.79 -5.49 12.85
C ASP A 32 -5.18 -6.97 12.80
N GLY A 33 -4.24 -7.86 13.14
CA GLY A 33 -4.40 -9.31 13.04
C GLY A 33 -4.28 -9.90 11.63
N LEU A 34 -4.09 -9.08 10.59
CA LEU A 34 -3.87 -9.53 9.21
C LEU A 34 -2.40 -9.45 8.82
N LEU A 35 -1.69 -8.44 9.30
CA LEU A 35 -0.26 -8.28 9.04
C LEU A 35 0.56 -9.32 9.82
N PRO A 36 1.69 -9.79 9.26
CA PRO A 36 2.64 -10.61 10.01
C PRO A 36 3.07 -9.90 11.30
N SER A 37 3.44 -10.68 12.32
CA SER A 37 3.89 -10.11 13.59
C SER A 37 5.08 -9.16 13.40
N SER A 38 5.09 -8.09 14.18
CA SER A 38 6.14 -7.05 14.15
C SER A 38 6.28 -6.33 12.79
N THR A 39 5.30 -6.46 11.90
CA THR A 39 5.30 -5.77 10.61
C THR A 39 4.42 -4.53 10.67
N SER A 40 4.89 -3.44 10.08
CA SER A 40 4.13 -2.21 9.88
C SER A 40 4.12 -1.84 8.40
N VAL A 41 2.98 -1.35 7.92
CA VAL A 41 2.84 -0.92 6.53
C VAL A 41 2.52 0.57 6.50
N VAL A 42 3.28 1.33 5.72
CA VAL A 42 2.97 2.73 5.41
C VAL A 42 2.37 2.81 4.02
N MET A 43 1.21 3.46 3.91
CA MET A 43 0.47 3.65 2.66
C MET A 43 0.22 5.14 2.43
N PRO A 44 0.27 5.65 1.20
CA PRO A 44 -0.11 7.03 0.90
C PRO A 44 -1.64 7.18 1.00
N GLN A 45 -2.10 8.34 1.47
CA GLN A 45 -3.52 8.67 1.49
C GLN A 45 -4.06 8.95 0.08
N GLY A 46 -5.34 8.65 -0.13
CA GLY A 46 -6.06 8.92 -1.37
C GLY A 46 -5.38 8.32 -2.62
N ARG A 47 -5.09 9.18 -3.60
CA ARG A 47 -4.45 8.81 -4.88
C ARG A 47 -2.93 8.97 -4.89
N GLY A 48 -2.31 9.12 -3.72
CA GLY A 48 -0.86 9.27 -3.60
C GLY A 48 -0.10 7.98 -3.93
N ALA A 49 1.22 8.11 -4.12
CA ALA A 49 2.10 6.99 -4.39
C ALA A 49 3.54 7.28 -3.93
N PHE A 50 4.28 6.24 -3.59
CA PHE A 50 5.71 6.33 -3.28
C PHE A 50 6.54 6.34 -4.56
N ALA A 51 6.88 7.53 -5.05
CA ALA A 51 7.74 7.74 -6.20
C ALA A 51 8.82 8.79 -5.92
N PRO A 52 9.94 8.75 -6.68
CA PRO A 52 10.80 9.91 -6.87
C PRO A 52 10.00 11.17 -7.20
N ALA A 53 10.51 12.32 -6.76
CA ALA A 53 9.89 13.61 -7.04
C ALA A 53 9.71 13.81 -8.56
N LYS A 54 8.57 14.41 -8.95
CA LYS A 54 8.19 14.71 -10.35
C LYS A 54 7.98 13.48 -11.25
N GLN A 55 7.95 12.27 -10.69
CA GLN A 55 7.56 11.09 -11.46
C GLN A 55 6.07 10.82 -11.33
N THR A 56 5.37 10.77 -12.47
CA THR A 56 3.99 10.26 -12.54
C THR A 56 4.02 8.76 -12.70
N ILE A 57 3.17 8.07 -11.95
CA ILE A 57 3.00 6.62 -12.01
C ILE A 57 1.53 6.29 -12.20
N VAL A 58 1.25 5.32 -13.06
CA VAL A 58 -0.08 4.75 -13.27
C VAL A 58 -0.09 3.37 -12.61
N GLY A 59 -1.08 3.13 -11.76
CA GLY A 59 -1.28 1.85 -11.10
C GLY A 59 -2.75 1.68 -10.72
N HIS A 60 -3.20 0.44 -10.64
CA HIS A 60 -4.49 0.09 -10.07
C HIS A 60 -4.43 0.16 -8.53
N GLY A 61 -5.57 0.36 -7.86
CA GLY A 61 -5.69 0.09 -6.42
C GLY A 61 -5.37 1.27 -5.50
N GLY A 62 -6.41 1.97 -5.07
CA GLY A 62 -6.56 2.57 -3.75
C GLY A 62 -6.99 1.56 -2.68
N LEU A 63 -7.23 2.05 -1.46
CA LEU A 63 -7.56 1.23 -0.29
C LEU A 63 -9.02 0.73 -0.30
N THR A 64 -9.78 0.97 -1.38
CA THR A 64 -11.21 0.69 -1.40
C THR A 64 -11.47 -0.76 -1.82
N ILE A 65 -12.50 -1.38 -1.24
CA ILE A 65 -12.87 -2.77 -1.51
C ILE A 65 -13.18 -2.98 -3.01
N GLU A 66 -13.75 -1.97 -3.66
CA GLU A 66 -14.12 -1.96 -5.07
C GLU A 66 -12.92 -2.16 -5.99
N GLU A 67 -11.72 -1.78 -5.57
CA GLU A 67 -10.49 -2.00 -6.33
C GLU A 67 -9.81 -3.35 -6.02
N MET A 68 -10.24 -4.04 -4.97
CA MET A 68 -9.74 -5.38 -4.60
C MET A 68 -10.60 -6.51 -5.18
N ILE A 69 -11.89 -6.25 -5.44
CA ILE A 69 -12.81 -7.23 -6.04
C ILE A 69 -12.58 -7.26 -7.55
N VAL A 70 -12.04 -8.38 -8.05
CA VAL A 70 -11.91 -8.64 -9.49
C VAL A 70 -12.91 -9.72 -9.92
N PRO A 71 -13.55 -9.60 -11.11
CA PRO A 71 -14.44 -10.64 -11.60
C PRO A 71 -13.70 -11.96 -11.79
N LEU A 72 -14.22 -13.04 -11.20
CA LEU A 72 -13.80 -14.39 -11.56
C LEU A 72 -14.56 -14.81 -12.82
N VAL A 73 -13.83 -15.00 -13.92
CA VAL A 73 -14.39 -15.47 -15.19
C VAL A 73 -13.89 -16.87 -15.51
N THR A 74 -14.82 -17.77 -15.83
CA THR A 74 -14.53 -19.11 -16.34
C THR A 74 -14.88 -19.16 -17.82
N ILE A 75 -13.88 -19.43 -18.67
CA ILE A 75 -14.07 -19.58 -20.11
C ILE A 75 -14.09 -21.08 -20.42
N THR A 76 -15.20 -21.57 -20.96
CA THR A 76 -15.34 -22.92 -21.49
C THR A 76 -15.46 -22.87 -23.01
N LYS A 77 -14.88 -23.87 -23.68
CA LYS A 77 -15.01 -24.04 -25.13
C LYS A 77 -16.36 -24.69 -25.43
N VAL A 78 -17.07 -24.15 -26.42
CA VAL A 78 -18.31 -24.74 -26.97
C VAL A 78 -17.96 -25.96 -27.81
#